data_AF-A0A7W0R0J4-F1
#
_entry.id   AF-A0A7W0R0J4-F1
#
_cell.length_a   1.000
_cell.length_b   1.000
_cell.length_c   1.000
_cell.angle_alpha   90.00
_cell.angle_beta   90.00
_cell.angle_gamma   90.00
#
_symmetry.space_group_name_H-M   'P 1'
#
loop_
_entity.id
_entity.type
_entity.pdbx_description
1 polymer ?
#
loop_
_entity_poly.entity_id
_entity_poly.type
_entity_poly.pdbx_seq_one_letter_code
_entity_poly.pdbx_strand_id
1 'polypeptide(L)'
;MNHSSATHGIAPDLLTVEEAARVLRIGRTKAYEQARRFLLTGGVEGLPVVRVVHHLRVPRHALEAFVGSPISWPIPTDSPVVNEPPATITTIDSRQRSTRRRSRAAQPSLPLPLPS
;
A
#
# COMPACT_ATOMS: atom_id res chain seq x y z
N MET A 1 -13.97 11.18 -19.60
CA MET A 1 -12.69 10.79 -20.21
C MET A 1 -12.28 9.43 -19.61
N ASN A 2 -12.17 8.41 -20.46
CA ASN A 2 -12.16 7.00 -20.09
C ASN A 2 -10.72 6.49 -19.89
N HIS A 3 -10.42 5.84 -18.76
CA HIS A 3 -9.12 5.18 -18.50
C HIS A 3 -9.28 3.66 -18.27
N SER A 4 -10.03 2.97 -19.13
CA SER A 4 -10.21 1.51 -19.04
C SER A 4 -9.61 0.83 -20.27
N SER A 5 -8.28 0.85 -20.41
CA SER A 5 -7.56 -0.09 -21.30
C SER A 5 -7.04 -1.22 -20.43
N ALA A 6 -7.91 -2.18 -20.08
CA ALA A 6 -7.49 -3.42 -19.43
C ALA A 6 -6.84 -4.31 -20.50
N THR A 7 -5.53 -4.11 -20.75
CA THR A 7 -4.72 -5.04 -21.54
C THR A 7 -4.71 -6.39 -20.80
N HIS A 8 -5.61 -7.30 -21.18
CA HIS A 8 -5.63 -8.67 -20.68
C HIS A 8 -4.37 -9.39 -21.18
N GLY A 9 -3.54 -9.91 -20.27
CA GLY A 9 -2.49 -10.86 -20.62
C GLY A 9 -1.11 -10.58 -20.03
N ILE A 10 -0.69 -9.31 -19.88
CA ILE A 10 0.68 -8.99 -19.42
C ILE A 10 0.64 -7.93 -18.31
N ALA A 11 1.21 -8.25 -17.16
CA ALA A 11 1.37 -7.31 -16.06
C ALA A 11 2.35 -6.18 -16.43
N PRO A 12 2.19 -4.96 -15.87
CA PRO A 12 3.16 -3.88 -16.07
C PRO A 12 4.56 -4.26 -15.59
N ASP A 13 5.61 -3.71 -16.23
CA ASP A 13 7.01 -4.01 -15.86
C ASP A 13 7.41 -3.53 -14.46
N LEU A 14 6.73 -2.50 -13.96
CA LEU A 14 6.92 -1.97 -12.60
C LEU A 14 5.56 -1.92 -11.90
N LEU A 15 5.46 -2.67 -10.80
CA LEU A 15 4.31 -2.65 -9.91
C LEU A 15 4.57 -1.71 -8.73
N THR A 16 3.51 -1.22 -8.11
CA THR A 16 3.58 -0.60 -6.78
C THR A 16 3.72 -1.65 -5.69
N VAL A 17 4.17 -1.24 -4.51
CA VAL A 17 4.22 -2.13 -3.33
C VAL A 17 2.81 -2.65 -2.98
N GLU A 18 1.76 -1.85 -3.20
CA GLU A 18 0.40 -2.27 -2.94
C GLU A 18 -0.09 -3.33 -3.94
N GLU A 19 0.23 -3.20 -5.21
CA GLU A 19 -0.10 -4.19 -6.23
C GLU A 19 0.65 -5.50 -5.98
N ALA A 20 1.95 -5.42 -5.69
CA ALA A 20 2.74 -6.59 -5.29
C ALA A 20 2.18 -7.26 -4.03
N ALA A 21 1.69 -6.48 -3.05
CA ALA A 21 1.03 -7.02 -1.87
C ALA A 21 -0.21 -7.83 -2.23
N ARG A 22 -1.01 -7.37 -3.21
CA ARG A 22 -2.20 -8.09 -3.68
C ARG A 22 -1.82 -9.35 -4.46
N VAL A 23 -0.80 -9.29 -5.32
CA VAL A 23 -0.25 -10.47 -6.02
C VAL A 23 0.17 -11.54 -5.02
N LEU A 24 0.86 -11.14 -3.96
CA LEU A 24 1.34 -12.03 -2.89
C LEU A 24 0.27 -12.39 -1.84
N ARG A 25 -0.92 -11.78 -1.91
CA ARG A 25 -2.00 -11.88 -0.92
C ARG A 25 -1.55 -11.60 0.52
N ILE A 26 -0.71 -10.58 0.70
CA ILE A 26 -0.28 -10.08 2.01
C ILE A 26 -0.85 -8.70 2.30
N GLY A 27 -1.02 -8.39 3.59
CA GLY A 27 -1.42 -7.05 4.01
C GLY A 27 -0.40 -5.99 3.60
N ARG A 28 -0.87 -4.78 3.25
CA ARG A 28 -0.02 -3.65 2.81
C ARG A 28 1.11 -3.35 3.80
N THR A 29 0.82 -3.39 5.10
CA THR A 29 1.82 -3.16 6.14
C THR A 29 3.00 -4.12 6.03
N LYS A 30 2.73 -5.43 5.89
CA LYS A 30 3.77 -6.45 5.73
C LYS A 30 4.56 -6.28 4.43
N ALA A 31 3.90 -5.89 3.36
CA ALA A 31 4.58 -5.61 2.09
C ALA A 31 5.57 -4.44 2.21
N TYR A 32 5.17 -3.35 2.87
CA TYR A 32 6.07 -2.22 3.12
C TYR A 32 7.20 -2.56 4.09
N GLU A 33 6.96 -3.39 5.10
CA GLU A 33 8.01 -3.91 5.97
C GLU A 33 9.06 -4.70 5.18
N GLN A 34 8.62 -5.62 4.32
CA GLN A 34 9.55 -6.39 3.49
C GLN A 34 10.27 -5.55 2.44
N ALA A 35 9.62 -4.52 1.89
CA ALA A 35 10.29 -3.56 1.02
C ALA A 35 11.41 -2.80 1.77
N ARG A 36 11.17 -2.44 3.04
CA ARG A 36 12.20 -1.80 3.87
C ARG A 36 13.34 -2.76 4.18
N ARG A 37 13.06 -4.03 4.50
CA ARG A 37 14.10 -5.04 4.73
C ARG A 37 14.98 -5.25 3.50
N PHE A 38 14.38 -5.25 2.31
CA PHE A 38 15.14 -5.37 1.06
C PHE A 38 16.13 -4.24 0.88
N LEU A 39 15.71 -3.00 1.17
CA LEU A 39 16.62 -1.86 1.11
C LEU A 39 17.71 -1.89 2.19
N LEU A 40 17.36 -2.32 3.41
CA LEU A 40 18.30 -2.38 4.54
C LEU A 40 19.36 -3.47 4.36
N THR A 41 18.99 -4.59 3.74
CA THR A 41 19.88 -5.74 3.51
C THR A 41 20.64 -5.63 2.18
N GLY A 42 20.49 -4.52 1.44
CA GLY A 42 21.15 -4.36 0.14
C GLY A 42 20.60 -5.31 -0.94
N GLY A 43 19.36 -5.76 -0.80
CA GLY A 43 18.67 -6.60 -1.77
C GLY A 43 18.75 -8.10 -1.52
N VAL A 44 19.16 -8.53 -0.33
CA VAL A 44 19.30 -9.95 0.03
C VAL A 44 17.98 -10.53 0.52
N GLU A 45 17.23 -9.81 1.36
CA GLU A 45 16.01 -10.31 1.97
C GLU A 45 14.84 -9.34 1.88
N GLY A 46 13.64 -9.87 1.60
CA GLY A 46 12.41 -9.10 1.60
C GLY A 46 11.78 -8.98 0.24
N LEU A 47 10.95 -7.94 0.05
CA LEU A 47 10.22 -7.73 -1.18
C LEU A 47 11.12 -7.00 -2.17
N PRO A 48 11.37 -7.53 -3.37
CA PRO A 48 12.28 -6.91 -4.33
C PRO A 48 11.75 -5.55 -4.77
N VAL A 49 12.41 -4.48 -4.32
CA VAL A 49 12.02 -3.10 -4.63
C VAL A 49 13.18 -2.28 -5.15
N VAL A 50 12.89 -1.42 -6.10
CA VAL A 50 13.78 -0.37 -6.58
C VAL A 50 13.21 0.99 -6.19
N ARG A 51 14.09 1.91 -5.77
CA ARG A 51 13.72 3.31 -5.56
C ARG A 51 13.79 4.04 -6.89
N VAL A 52 12.63 4.48 -7.36
CA VAL A 52 12.53 5.38 -8.51
C VAL A 52 12.18 6.75 -7.95
N VAL A 53 13.19 7.62 -7.85
CA VAL A 53 13.09 8.93 -7.22
C VAL A 53 12.59 8.79 -5.76
N HIS A 54 11.37 9.24 -5.46
CA HIS A 54 10.75 9.19 -4.12
C HIS A 54 9.79 8.00 -3.94
N HIS A 55 9.62 7.15 -4.95
CA HIS A 55 8.65 6.05 -4.94
C HIS A 55 9.33 4.69 -4.94
N LEU A 56 8.72 3.73 -4.23
CA LEU A 56 9.10 2.33 -4.30
C LEU A 56 8.32 1.65 -5.44
N ARG A 57 9.07 0.98 -6.30
CA ARG A 57 8.54 0.16 -7.39
C ARG A 57 9.07 -1.26 -7.24
N VAL A 58 8.24 -2.22 -7.62
CA VAL A 58 8.55 -3.64 -7.62
C VAL A 58 8.70 -4.06 -9.08
N PRO A 59 9.91 -4.41 -9.54
CA PRO A 59 10.08 -4.90 -10.90
C PRO A 59 9.34 -6.23 -11.11
N ARG A 60 8.60 -6.34 -12.20
CA ARG A 60 7.81 -7.54 -12.56
C ARG A 60 8.69 -8.79 -12.59
N HIS A 61 9.81 -8.74 -13.31
CA HIS A 61 10.75 -9.87 -13.44
C HIS A 61 11.30 -10.31 -12.08
N ALA A 62 11.59 -9.37 -11.18
CA ALA A 62 12.13 -9.67 -9.86
C ALA A 62 11.04 -10.29 -8.96
N LEU A 63 9.80 -9.81 -9.07
CA LEU A 63 8.67 -10.39 -8.36
C LEU A 63 8.29 -11.78 -8.90
N GLU A 64 8.32 -12.00 -10.21
CA GLU A 64 8.13 -13.32 -10.83
C GLU A 64 9.21 -14.31 -10.39
N ALA A 65 10.47 -13.88 -10.35
CA ALA A 65 11.57 -14.69 -9.84
C ALA A 65 11.41 -15.00 -8.34
N PHE A 66 10.93 -14.02 -7.56
CA PHE A 66 10.67 -14.18 -6.13
C PHE A 66 9.52 -15.17 -5.85
N VAL A 67 8.47 -15.15 -6.67
CA VAL A 67 7.32 -16.07 -6.55
C VAL A 67 7.61 -17.43 -7.19
N GLY A 68 8.47 -17.47 -8.22
CA GLY A 68 8.73 -18.65 -9.04
C GLY A 68 7.64 -18.92 -10.09
N SER A 69 6.83 -17.93 -10.44
CA SER A 69 5.74 -18.07 -11.42
C SER A 69 5.38 -16.73 -12.08
N PRO A 70 4.87 -16.76 -13.32
CA PRO A 70 4.38 -15.55 -13.99
C PRO A 70 3.26 -14.87 -13.20
N ILE A 71 3.26 -13.54 -13.17
CA ILE A 71 2.20 -12.78 -12.49
C ILE A 71 0.97 -12.75 -13.38
N SER A 72 -0.16 -13.19 -12.83
CA SER A 72 -1.46 -13.06 -13.49
C SER A 72 -1.98 -11.63 -13.44
N TRP A 73 -2.49 -11.14 -14.56
CA TRP A 73 -3.06 -9.80 -14.70
C TRP A 73 -4.41 -9.86 -15.44
N PRO A 74 -5.45 -9.12 -15.01
CA PRO A 74 -5.47 -8.16 -13.90
C PRO A 74 -5.46 -8.82 -12.51
N ILE A 75 -4.88 -8.14 -11.52
CA ILE A 75 -4.94 -8.60 -10.12
C ILE A 75 -6.41 -8.56 -9.69
N PRO A 76 -7.01 -9.70 -9.28
CA PRO A 76 -8.37 -9.69 -8.76
C PRO A 76 -8.43 -8.72 -7.59
N THR A 77 -9.23 -7.66 -7.73
CA THR A 77 -9.56 -6.85 -6.56
C THR A 77 -10.51 -7.70 -5.74
N ASP A 78 -10.10 -8.08 -4.54
CA ASP A 78 -11.01 -8.52 -3.48
C ASP A 78 -11.95 -7.33 -3.18
N SER A 79 -12.89 -7.09 -4.10
CA SER A 79 -14.14 -6.44 -3.75
C SER A 79 -14.81 -7.45 -2.83
N PRO A 80 -15.13 -7.10 -1.57
CA PRO A 80 -16.04 -7.94 -0.83
C PRO A 80 -17.26 -8.11 -1.73
N VAL A 81 -17.60 -9.35 -2.06
CA VAL A 81 -18.85 -9.66 -2.76
C VAL A 81 -19.95 -9.32 -1.76
N VAL A 82 -20.33 -8.04 -1.72
CA VAL A 82 -21.52 -7.57 -1.03
C VAL A 82 -22.66 -8.08 -1.89
N ASN A 83 -23.21 -9.23 -1.49
CA ASN A 83 -24.49 -9.71 -1.98
C ASN A 83 -25.59 -8.78 -1.39
N GLU A 84 -25.66 -7.54 -1.86
CA GLU A 84 -26.84 -6.68 -1.66
C GLU A 84 -27.23 -6.00 -2.99
N PRO A 85 -28.52 -6.05 -3.37
CA PRO A 85 -29.05 -5.39 -4.57
C PRO A 85 -28.84 -3.87 -4.52
N PRO A 86 -28.85 -3.18 -5.68
CA PRO A 86 -28.21 -1.88 -5.83
C PRO A 86 -28.99 -0.76 -5.13
N ALA A 87 -28.50 -0.32 -3.98
CA ALA A 87 -28.92 0.93 -3.36
C ALA A 87 -27.80 1.99 -3.50
N THR A 88 -27.95 2.82 -4.52
CA THR A 88 -27.54 4.23 -4.63
C THR A 88 -26.23 4.64 -3.92
N ILE A 89 -25.13 4.65 -4.67
CA ILE A 89 -23.86 5.24 -4.21
C ILE A 89 -24.00 6.77 -4.23
N THR A 90 -24.26 7.36 -3.07
CA THR A 90 -24.02 8.79 -2.83
C THR A 90 -22.52 9.01 -2.77
N THR A 91 -22.02 9.84 -3.68
CA THR A 91 -20.66 10.39 -3.78
C THR A 91 -20.04 10.68 -2.41
N ILE A 92 -19.06 9.87 -2.00
CA ILE A 92 -18.20 10.19 -0.85
C ILE A 92 -16.97 10.97 -1.33
N ASP A 93 -17.09 12.28 -1.13
CA ASP A 93 -16.08 13.33 -1.28
C ASP A 93 -14.79 12.97 -0.52
N SER A 94 -13.66 13.09 -1.21
CA SER A 94 -12.34 12.56 -0.81
C SER A 94 -11.59 13.45 0.21
N ARG A 95 -12.26 14.28 1.00
CA ARG A 95 -11.61 15.29 1.87
C ARG A 95 -11.31 14.87 3.31
N GLN A 96 -11.24 13.58 3.63
CA GLN A 96 -11.18 13.15 5.05
C GLN A 96 -10.01 12.23 5.43
N ARG A 97 -8.84 12.34 4.79
CA ARG A 97 -7.63 11.62 5.23
C ARG A 97 -6.44 12.54 5.51
N SER A 98 -6.66 13.65 6.20
CA SER A 98 -5.58 14.57 6.61
C SER A 98 -5.61 15.06 8.07
N THR A 99 -6.28 14.39 9.02
CA THR A 99 -6.37 14.96 10.40
C THR A 99 -6.22 14.01 11.60
N ARG A 100 -5.91 12.72 11.47
CA ARG A 100 -5.75 11.82 12.64
C ARG A 100 -4.31 11.54 13.07
N ARG A 101 -3.43 12.54 12.99
CA ARG A 101 -2.08 12.44 13.56
C ARG A 101 -1.73 13.66 14.43
N ARG A 102 -2.61 14.02 15.37
CA ARG A 102 -2.25 14.89 16.51
C ARG A 102 -3.28 14.83 17.64
N SER A 103 -3.13 13.84 18.50
CA SER A 103 -3.61 13.80 19.88
C SER A 103 -3.23 12.41 20.39
N ARG A 104 -2.40 12.20 21.40
CA ARG A 104 -2.39 12.83 22.72
C ARG A 104 -1.10 12.38 23.42
N ALA A 105 -0.07 13.22 23.39
CA ALA A 105 1.07 13.08 24.30
C ALA A 105 0.84 14.04 25.47
N ALA A 106 0.95 13.47 26.67
CA ALA A 106 0.83 14.03 28.00
C ALA A 106 1.28 15.48 28.19
N GLN A 107 0.56 16.23 29.06
CA GLN A 107 1.17 16.82 30.27
C GLN A 107 0.11 16.94 31.40
N PRO A 108 0.37 16.43 32.61
CA PRO A 108 -0.34 16.86 33.81
C PRO A 108 0.16 18.25 34.23
N SER A 109 -0.76 19.18 34.47
CA SER A 109 -0.45 20.54 34.95
C SER A 109 0.07 20.51 36.39
N LEU A 110 1.30 20.98 36.60
CA LEU A 110 1.86 21.26 37.94
C LEU A 110 1.29 22.59 38.46
N PRO A 111 0.92 22.70 39.76
CA PRO A 111 0.50 23.97 40.35
C PRO A 111 1.71 24.86 40.68
N LEU A 112 1.58 26.17 40.43
CA LEU A 112 2.58 27.20 40.72
C LEU A 112 2.62 27.53 42.22
N PRO A 113 3.79 27.71 42.85
CA PRO A 113 3.89 28.25 44.21
C PRO A 113 3.74 29.79 44.21
N LEU A 114 3.03 30.31 45.22
CA LEU A 114 2.87 31.76 45.46
C LEU A 114 4.14 32.34 46.10
N PRO A 115 4.61 33.53 45.69
CA PRO A 115 5.66 34.24 46.42
C PRO A 115 5.13 34.83 47.73
N SER A 116 6.01 34.86 48.75
CA SER A 116 5.78 35.28 50.14
C SER A 116 5.47 36.76 50.33
#